data_AF-A0A7X6VHB1-F1
#
_entry.id   AF-A0A7X6VHB1-F1
#
_cell.length_a   1.000
_cell.length_b   1.000
_cell.length_c   1.000
_cell.angle_alpha   90.00
_cell.angle_beta   90.00
_cell.angle_gamma   90.00
#
_symmetry.space_group_name_H-M   'P 1'
#
loop_
_entity.id
_entity.type
_entity.pdbx_description
1 polymer ?
#
loop_
_entity_poly.entity_id
_entity_poly.type
_entity_poly.pdbx_seq_one_letter_code
_entity_poly.pdbx_strand_id
1 'polypeptide(L)'
;MIKKLIEKIKKSRNVFPTSEYVIEWKFAAGGVDYYGFADLNNLPYKRGLMALAIYNELDMRCSREYLLKHTKAVEDVLMAQEIDIFKIKRLNEQMQQRLSLNTETDLMYKVASVAFFDKKENPESYDAAYAEKKIQHWKKCAGVADFFLQQPLMELLPYCRNVDTDLDSFSILNEKLNEIHSEYIRMLSSSSQ
;
A
#
# COMPACT_ATOMS: atom_id res chain seq x y z
N MET A 1 7.80 36.71 -11.97
CA MET A 1 7.25 36.19 -13.24
C MET A 1 8.15 35.16 -13.90
N ILE A 2 9.47 35.39 -14.00
CA ILE A 2 10.42 34.51 -14.70
C ILE A 2 10.50 33.09 -14.08
N LYS A 3 10.46 32.93 -12.75
CA LYS A 3 10.43 31.61 -12.08
C LYS A 3 9.18 30.78 -12.43
N LYS A 4 7.99 31.39 -12.41
CA LYS A 4 6.73 30.74 -12.83
C LYS A 4 6.76 30.33 -14.30
N LEU A 5 7.42 31.11 -15.16
CA LEU A 5 7.56 30.81 -16.59
C LEU A 5 8.52 29.63 -16.81
N ILE A 6 9.64 29.58 -16.07
CA ILE A 6 10.62 28.47 -16.11
C ILE A 6 10.01 27.17 -15.56
N GLU A 7 9.19 27.23 -14.50
CA GLU A 7 8.42 26.07 -14.02
C GLU A 7 7.42 25.57 -15.07
N LYS A 8 6.72 26.48 -15.76
CA LYS A 8 5.77 26.14 -16.83
C LYS A 8 6.46 25.51 -18.04
N ILE A 9 7.66 25.98 -18.39
CA ILE A 9 8.47 25.44 -19.49
C ILE A 9 9.07 24.08 -19.12
N LYS A 10 9.48 23.85 -17.86
CA LYS A 10 9.89 22.51 -17.38
C LYS A 10 8.73 21.51 -17.38
N LYS A 11 7.49 21.95 -17.09
CA LYS A 11 6.27 21.13 -17.11
C LYS A 11 5.79 20.73 -18.52
N SER A 12 6.35 21.29 -19.59
CA SER A 12 5.87 21.13 -20.97
C SER A 12 6.60 20.06 -21.79
N ARG A 13 7.67 19.44 -21.28
CA ARG A 13 8.24 18.26 -21.94
C ARG A 13 7.37 17.06 -21.61
N ASN A 14 6.87 16.36 -22.63
CA ASN A 14 6.23 15.07 -22.44
C ASN A 14 7.25 14.12 -21.76
N VAL A 15 7.07 13.89 -20.47
CA VAL A 15 7.99 13.10 -19.64
C VAL A 15 7.94 11.62 -20.02
N PHE A 16 6.82 11.18 -20.58
CA PHE A 16 6.56 9.80 -20.99
C PHE A 16 6.17 9.77 -22.48
N PRO A 17 7.12 10.05 -23.38
CA PRO A 17 6.83 10.20 -24.81
C PRO A 17 6.35 8.92 -25.49
N THR A 18 6.58 7.76 -24.86
CA THR A 18 6.21 6.44 -25.38
C THR A 18 4.83 5.97 -24.92
N SER A 19 4.18 6.68 -23.99
CA SER A 19 2.87 6.24 -23.50
C SER A 19 1.75 6.87 -24.32
N GLU A 20 0.75 6.05 -24.67
CA GLU A 20 -0.45 6.49 -25.38
C GLU A 20 -1.47 7.16 -24.44
N TYR A 21 -1.26 7.05 -23.13
CA TYR A 21 -2.14 7.58 -22.10
C TYR A 21 -1.78 9.02 -21.72
N VAL A 22 -2.80 9.79 -21.31
CA VAL A 22 -2.60 11.14 -20.78
C VAL A 22 -2.06 11.04 -19.36
N ILE A 23 -0.83 11.51 -19.16
CA ILE A 23 -0.14 11.48 -17.87
C ILE A 23 0.07 12.91 -17.38
N GLU A 24 -0.27 13.13 -16.11
CA GLU A 24 -0.21 14.44 -15.47
C GLU A 24 0.70 14.39 -14.24
N TRP A 25 1.35 15.52 -13.95
CA TRP A 25 2.02 15.71 -12.68
C TRP A 25 0.98 15.76 -11.56
N LYS A 26 1.21 15.03 -10.46
CA LYS A 26 0.27 14.96 -9.33
C LYS A 26 0.86 15.60 -8.07
N PHE A 27 2.08 15.26 -7.68
CA PHE A 27 2.74 15.82 -6.50
C PHE A 27 4.26 15.65 -6.57
N ALA A 28 4.97 16.24 -5.60
CA ALA A 28 6.39 16.01 -5.38
C ALA A 28 6.64 15.57 -3.94
N ALA A 29 7.55 14.60 -3.74
CA ALA A 29 7.93 14.09 -2.43
C ALA A 29 9.43 13.80 -2.36
N GLY A 30 10.12 14.39 -1.37
CA GLY A 30 11.57 14.22 -1.20
C GLY A 30 12.38 14.62 -2.43
N GLY A 31 11.96 15.65 -3.16
CA GLY A 31 12.62 16.12 -4.39
C GLY A 31 12.36 15.25 -5.64
N VAL A 32 11.44 14.28 -5.56
CA VAL A 32 11.01 13.45 -6.70
C VAL A 32 9.62 13.88 -7.14
N ASP A 33 9.44 14.12 -8.44
CA ASP A 33 8.14 14.39 -9.05
C ASP A 33 7.42 13.07 -9.36
N TYR A 34 6.16 12.98 -8.93
CA TYR A 34 5.28 11.87 -9.18
C TYR A 34 4.13 12.28 -10.11
N TYR A 35 3.81 11.37 -11.01
CA TYR A 35 2.85 11.51 -12.08
C TYR A 35 1.77 10.45 -11.93
N GLY A 36 0.63 10.66 -12.56
CA GLY A 36 -0.46 9.68 -12.61
C GLY A 36 -1.26 9.85 -13.90
N PHE A 37 -2.03 8.83 -14.25
CA PHE A 37 -2.96 8.92 -15.37
C PHE A 37 -4.04 9.97 -15.08
N ALA A 38 -4.48 10.68 -16.12
CA ALA A 38 -5.56 11.66 -16.00
C ALA A 38 -6.89 10.98 -15.65
N ASP A 39 -7.15 9.80 -16.21
CA ASP A 39 -8.30 8.96 -15.90
C ASP A 39 -7.87 7.64 -15.24
N LEU A 40 -8.22 7.50 -13.96
CA LEU A 40 -7.92 6.30 -13.17
C LEU A 40 -8.80 5.10 -13.53
N ASN A 41 -9.89 5.29 -14.30
CA ASN A 41 -10.69 4.20 -14.86
C ASN A 41 -10.09 3.64 -16.16
N ASN A 42 -9.15 4.37 -16.77
CA ASN A 42 -8.48 3.98 -18.00
C ASN A 42 -6.99 3.74 -17.77
N LEU A 43 -6.69 2.74 -16.93
CA LEU A 43 -5.31 2.32 -16.69
C LEU A 43 -4.81 1.37 -17.78
N PRO A 44 -3.50 1.40 -18.11
CA PRO A 44 -2.86 0.38 -18.92
C PRO A 44 -3.12 -1.02 -18.36
N TYR A 45 -3.47 -1.97 -19.22
CA TYR A 45 -3.96 -3.30 -18.82
C TYR A 45 -3.09 -3.98 -17.74
N LYS A 46 -1.76 -4.04 -17.95
CA LYS A 46 -0.84 -4.69 -16.99
C LYS A 46 -0.83 -4.01 -15.62
N ARG A 47 -0.85 -2.67 -15.60
CA ARG A 47 -0.90 -1.90 -14.34
C ARG A 47 -2.28 -1.98 -13.70
N GLY A 48 -3.36 -1.99 -14.49
CA GLY A 48 -4.73 -2.17 -14.03
C GLY A 48 -4.96 -3.52 -13.34
N LEU A 49 -4.40 -4.62 -13.88
CA LEU A 49 -4.44 -5.93 -13.22
C LEU A 49 -3.76 -5.91 -11.84
N MET A 50 -2.62 -5.22 -11.73
CA MET A 50 -1.93 -5.08 -10.45
C MET A 50 -2.70 -4.20 -9.48
N ALA A 51 -3.35 -3.13 -9.97
CA ALA A 51 -4.24 -2.32 -9.15
C ALA A 51 -5.36 -3.18 -8.59
N LEU A 52 -6.08 -3.95 -9.42
CA LEU A 52 -7.15 -4.83 -8.97
C LEU A 52 -6.69 -5.81 -7.87
N ALA A 53 -5.51 -6.42 -8.03
CA ALA A 53 -4.95 -7.31 -7.00
C ALA A 53 -4.71 -6.58 -5.68
N ILE A 54 -4.12 -5.37 -5.71
CA ILE A 54 -3.85 -4.57 -4.52
C ILE A 54 -5.15 -4.06 -3.87
N TYR A 55 -6.14 -3.65 -4.66
CA TYR A 55 -7.46 -3.25 -4.16
C TYR A 55 -8.16 -4.40 -3.44
N ASN A 56 -8.05 -5.63 -3.96
CA ASN A 56 -8.59 -6.81 -3.28
C ASN A 56 -7.86 -7.09 -1.95
N GLU A 57 -6.53 -6.93 -1.88
CA GLU A 57 -5.80 -7.05 -0.60
C GLU A 57 -6.28 -6.01 0.39
N LEU A 58 -6.42 -4.75 -0.05
CA LEU A 58 -6.92 -3.67 0.78
C LEU A 58 -8.32 -3.99 1.29
N ASP A 59 -9.24 -4.41 0.43
CA ASP A 59 -10.61 -4.80 0.82
C ASP A 59 -10.62 -5.90 1.90
N MET A 60 -9.77 -6.91 1.74
CA MET A 60 -9.59 -7.97 2.74
C MET A 60 -8.85 -7.53 4.01
N ARG A 61 -8.30 -6.31 4.06
CA ARG A 61 -7.48 -5.76 5.17
C ARG A 61 -6.28 -6.65 5.54
N CYS A 62 -5.84 -7.49 4.60
CA CYS A 62 -4.69 -8.38 4.78
C CYS A 62 -4.07 -8.75 3.42
N SER A 63 -2.76 -8.91 3.41
CA SER A 63 -2.05 -9.36 2.21
C SER A 63 -2.25 -10.86 2.00
N ARG A 64 -2.13 -11.29 0.74
CA ARG A 64 -2.13 -12.74 0.43
C ARG A 64 -1.03 -13.48 1.19
N GLU A 65 0.14 -12.86 1.34
CA GLU A 65 1.26 -13.42 2.08
C GLU A 65 0.91 -13.67 3.55
N TYR A 66 0.27 -12.72 4.22
CA TYR A 66 -0.16 -12.87 5.60
C TYR A 66 -1.16 -14.01 5.75
N LEU A 67 -2.17 -14.06 4.88
CA LEU A 67 -3.19 -15.12 4.89
C LEU A 67 -2.58 -16.52 4.74
N LEU A 68 -1.64 -16.69 3.81
CA LEU A 68 -0.95 -17.97 3.61
C LEU A 68 -0.16 -18.40 4.86
N LYS A 69 0.52 -17.47 5.52
CA LYS A 69 1.25 -17.76 6.76
C LYS A 69 0.30 -18.08 7.91
N HIS A 70 -0.83 -17.37 7.99
CA HIS A 70 -1.85 -17.58 9.00
C HIS A 70 -2.49 -18.96 8.89
N THR A 71 -2.94 -19.37 7.70
CA THR A 71 -3.54 -20.70 7.49
C THR A 71 -2.55 -21.82 7.78
N LYS A 72 -1.28 -21.65 7.39
CA LYS A 72 -0.21 -22.59 7.74
C LYS A 72 0.00 -22.69 9.24
N ALA A 73 -0.01 -21.58 9.98
CA ALA A 73 0.14 -21.59 11.43
C ALA A 73 -1.05 -22.27 12.13
N VAL A 74 -2.27 -22.14 11.61
CA VAL A 74 -3.43 -22.90 12.10
C VAL A 74 -3.23 -24.39 11.89
N GLU A 75 -2.81 -24.79 10.67
CA GLU A 75 -2.52 -26.20 10.35
C GLU A 75 -1.45 -26.78 11.28
N ASP A 76 -0.38 -26.03 11.52
CA ASP A 76 0.73 -26.45 12.39
C ASP A 76 0.31 -26.71 13.83
N VAL A 77 -0.62 -25.92 14.36
CA VAL A 77 -1.19 -26.15 15.69
C VAL A 77 -2.12 -27.36 15.70
N LEU A 78 -2.90 -27.58 14.63
CA LEU A 78 -3.81 -28.71 14.51
C LEU A 78 -3.09 -30.05 14.28
N MET A 79 -1.93 -30.02 13.63
CA MET A 79 -1.08 -31.20 13.39
C MET A 79 -0.12 -31.52 14.54
N ALA A 80 -0.03 -30.66 15.57
CA ALA A 80 0.83 -30.90 16.72
C ALA A 80 0.38 -32.15 17.51
N GLN A 81 1.34 -32.81 18.18
CA GLN A 81 1.06 -33.98 19.03
C GLN A 81 0.03 -33.67 20.13
N GLU A 82 0.09 -32.45 20.67
CA GLU A 82 -0.90 -31.90 21.58
C GLU A 82 -1.49 -30.62 20.99
N ILE A 83 -2.81 -30.64 20.75
CA ILE A 83 -3.51 -29.50 20.16
C ILE A 83 -3.81 -28.47 21.25
N ASP A 84 -3.16 -27.32 21.15
CA ASP A 84 -3.42 -26.18 22.03
C ASP A 84 -4.49 -25.26 21.40
N ILE A 85 -5.73 -25.43 21.86
CA ILE A 85 -6.88 -24.65 21.41
C ILE A 85 -6.75 -23.14 21.69
N PHE A 86 -5.96 -22.74 22.69
CA PHE A 86 -5.76 -21.33 23.00
C PHE A 86 -4.88 -20.66 21.95
N LYS A 87 -3.95 -21.40 21.33
CA LYS A 87 -3.18 -20.89 20.20
C LYS A 87 -4.07 -20.61 18.99
N ILE A 88 -5.01 -21.51 18.70
CA ILE A 88 -6.02 -21.32 17.62
C ILE A 88 -6.94 -20.14 17.94
N LYS A 89 -7.44 -20.05 19.18
CA LYS A 89 -8.25 -18.91 19.63
C LYS A 89 -7.52 -17.59 19.38
N ARG A 90 -6.24 -17.51 19.77
CA ARG A 90 -5.43 -16.31 19.57
C ARG A 90 -5.25 -15.98 18.09
N LEU A 91 -5.00 -16.98 17.23
CA LEU A 91 -4.96 -16.77 15.77
C LEU A 91 -6.29 -16.19 15.26
N ASN A 92 -7.43 -16.72 15.71
CA ASN A 92 -8.75 -16.20 15.32
C ASN A 92 -8.99 -14.76 15.83
N GLU A 93 -8.59 -14.45 17.06
CA GLU A 93 -8.68 -13.09 17.61
C GLU A 93 -7.85 -12.08 16.80
N GLN A 94 -6.67 -12.48 16.31
CA GLN A 94 -5.88 -11.64 15.41
C GLN A 94 -6.64 -11.32 14.11
N MET A 95 -7.42 -12.27 13.58
CA MET A 95 -8.25 -12.02 12.41
C MET A 95 -9.43 -11.09 12.74
N GLN A 96 -10.07 -11.26 13.88
CA GLN A 96 -11.13 -10.35 14.34
C GLN A 96 -10.61 -8.93 14.53
N GLN A 97 -9.42 -8.77 15.11
CA GLN A 97 -8.75 -7.48 15.25
C GLN A 97 -8.49 -6.85 13.87
N ARG A 98 -8.00 -7.62 12.89
CA ARG A 98 -7.81 -7.12 11.51
C ARG A 98 -9.10 -6.68 10.84
N LEU A 99 -10.19 -7.44 11.02
CA LEU A 99 -11.51 -7.08 10.49
C LEU A 99 -12.08 -5.82 11.14
N SER A 100 -11.67 -5.50 12.37
CA SER A 100 -12.08 -4.26 13.06
C SER A 100 -11.31 -3.01 12.58
N LEU A 101 -10.23 -3.19 11.80
CA LEU A 101 -9.47 -2.07 11.25
C LEU A 101 -10.23 -1.44 10.08
N ASN A 102 -10.43 -0.13 10.15
CA ASN A 102 -11.06 0.62 9.06
C ASN A 102 -10.25 0.52 7.75
N THR A 103 -8.92 0.46 7.84
CA THR A 103 -7.98 0.33 6.71
C THR A 103 -6.62 -0.19 7.19
N GLU A 104 -5.76 -0.58 6.25
CA GLU A 104 -4.38 -1.00 6.52
C GLU A 104 -3.43 -0.03 5.80
N THR A 105 -2.54 0.62 6.55
CA THR A 105 -1.77 1.77 6.05
C THR A 105 -0.72 1.37 5.00
N ASP A 106 -0.11 0.19 5.11
CA ASP A 106 0.82 -0.31 4.10
C ASP A 106 0.10 -0.63 2.78
N LEU A 107 -1.11 -1.16 2.85
CA LEU A 107 -1.98 -1.39 1.69
C LEU A 107 -2.42 -0.06 1.05
N MET A 108 -2.64 1.00 1.84
CA MET A 108 -2.86 2.35 1.30
C MET A 108 -1.65 2.84 0.50
N TYR A 109 -0.42 2.66 1.03
CA TYR A 109 0.80 2.99 0.28
C TYR A 109 0.94 2.15 -1.01
N LYS A 110 0.54 0.87 -1.00
CA LYS A 110 0.53 0.04 -2.21
C LYS A 110 -0.49 0.50 -3.24
N VAL A 111 -1.71 0.89 -2.82
CA VAL A 111 -2.71 1.47 -3.75
C VAL A 111 -2.14 2.73 -4.40
N ALA A 112 -1.48 3.56 -3.61
CA ALA A 112 -0.88 4.77 -4.11
C ALA A 112 0.33 4.50 -5.04
N SER A 113 1.11 3.44 -4.78
CA SER A 113 2.26 3.06 -5.59
C SER A 113 1.90 2.55 -6.98
N VAL A 114 0.70 1.99 -7.16
CA VAL A 114 0.18 1.61 -8.47
C VAL A 114 -0.43 2.80 -9.22
N ALA A 115 -1.05 3.76 -8.50
CA ALA A 115 -1.65 4.95 -9.10
C ALA A 115 -0.62 5.99 -9.55
N PHE A 116 0.45 6.17 -8.77
CA PHE A 116 1.45 7.20 -8.99
C PHE A 116 2.81 6.62 -9.31
N PHE A 117 3.53 7.25 -10.23
CA PHE A 117 4.83 6.78 -10.71
C PHE A 117 5.77 7.95 -11.01
N ASP A 118 7.07 7.74 -10.85
CA ASP A 118 8.07 8.73 -11.22
C ASP A 118 8.60 8.52 -12.66
N LYS A 119 9.41 9.46 -13.15
CA LYS A 119 9.96 9.45 -14.52
C LYS A 119 10.87 8.27 -14.85
N LYS A 120 11.30 7.46 -13.86
CA LYS A 120 12.15 6.28 -14.04
C LYS A 120 11.32 5.00 -14.18
N GLU A 121 10.03 5.06 -13.90
CA GLU A 121 9.11 3.93 -14.05
C GLU A 121 8.56 3.84 -15.47
N ASN A 122 8.24 2.63 -15.90
CA ASN A 122 7.34 2.44 -17.03
C ASN A 122 5.90 2.71 -16.53
N PRO A 123 5.16 3.69 -17.09
CA PRO A 123 3.78 3.96 -16.69
C PRO A 123 2.86 2.76 -16.97
N GLU A 124 3.13 1.95 -17.99
CA GLU A 124 2.19 0.91 -18.45
C GLU A 124 2.35 -0.44 -17.74
N SER A 125 3.45 -0.63 -17.03
CA SER A 125 3.71 -1.82 -16.22
C SER A 125 3.96 -1.45 -14.76
N TYR A 126 3.76 -2.39 -13.86
CA TYR A 126 4.04 -2.22 -12.44
C TYR A 126 5.18 -3.15 -12.02
N ASP A 127 6.26 -2.57 -11.50
CA ASP A 127 7.39 -3.28 -10.92
C ASP A 127 7.27 -3.25 -9.39
N ALA A 128 6.97 -4.40 -8.79
CA ALA A 128 6.77 -4.51 -7.34
C ALA A 128 8.04 -4.16 -6.53
N ALA A 129 9.22 -4.49 -7.03
CA ALA A 129 10.48 -4.22 -6.33
C ALA A 129 10.84 -2.74 -6.38
N TYR A 130 10.54 -2.05 -7.49
CA TYR A 130 10.65 -0.60 -7.56
C TYR A 130 9.59 0.10 -6.69
N ALA A 131 8.36 -0.38 -6.72
CA ALA A 131 7.26 0.15 -5.92
C ALA A 131 7.58 0.10 -4.42
N GLU A 132 8.20 -0.98 -3.94
CA GLU A 132 8.64 -1.08 -2.54
C GLU A 132 9.65 0.02 -2.19
N LYS A 133 10.68 0.25 -3.03
CA LYS A 133 11.66 1.32 -2.81
C LYS A 133 11.00 2.70 -2.77
N LYS A 134 10.02 2.93 -3.64
CA LYS A 134 9.23 4.16 -3.71
C LYS A 134 8.39 4.36 -2.44
N ILE A 135 7.74 3.32 -1.93
CA ILE A 135 6.99 3.37 -0.66
C ILE A 135 7.93 3.70 0.50
N GLN A 136 9.10 3.05 0.59
CA GLN A 136 10.09 3.36 1.62
C GLN A 136 10.61 4.79 1.54
N HIS A 137 10.74 5.35 0.33
CA HIS A 137 11.07 6.76 0.14
C HIS A 137 9.97 7.68 0.69
N TRP A 138 8.70 7.38 0.38
CA TRP A 138 7.56 8.15 0.91
C TRP A 138 7.49 8.13 2.43
N LYS A 139 7.65 6.94 3.05
CA LYS A 139 7.65 6.79 4.51
C LYS A 139 8.75 7.59 5.21
N LYS A 140 9.89 7.82 4.54
CA LYS A 140 11.02 8.60 5.10
C LYS A 140 10.86 10.11 4.94
N CYS A 141 9.95 10.57 4.09
CA CYS A 141 9.75 11.99 3.83
C CYS A 141 8.69 12.55 4.77
N ALA A 142 9.09 13.37 5.73
CA ALA A 142 8.18 14.03 6.67
C ALA A 142 7.09 14.84 5.93
N GLY A 143 5.84 14.76 6.41
CA GLY A 143 4.67 15.44 5.83
C GLY A 143 4.15 14.85 4.52
N VAL A 144 4.85 13.87 3.92
CA VAL A 144 4.34 13.16 2.75
C VAL A 144 3.16 12.28 3.15
N ALA A 145 3.23 11.54 4.26
CA ALA A 145 2.09 10.78 4.76
C ALA A 145 0.83 11.65 4.90
N ASP A 146 0.95 12.79 5.58
CA ASP A 146 -0.14 13.76 5.77
C ASP A 146 -0.74 14.26 4.46
N PHE A 147 0.09 14.73 3.53
CA PHE A 147 -0.40 15.32 2.27
C PHE A 147 -0.90 14.26 1.27
N PHE A 148 -0.14 13.19 1.11
CA PHE A 148 -0.33 12.15 0.10
C PHE A 148 -1.48 11.20 0.44
N LEU A 149 -1.63 10.84 1.71
CA LEU A 149 -2.73 9.97 2.15
C LEU A 149 -4.05 10.74 2.25
N GLN A 150 -4.00 12.07 2.36
CA GLN A 150 -5.19 12.91 2.34
C GLN A 150 -5.67 13.19 0.91
N GLN A 151 -4.95 13.96 0.09
CA GLN A 151 -5.54 14.46 -1.16
C GLN A 151 -5.55 13.41 -2.30
N PRO A 152 -4.39 12.91 -2.75
CA PRO A 152 -4.35 11.95 -3.87
C PRO A 152 -5.01 10.62 -3.55
N LEU A 153 -4.98 10.18 -2.29
CA LEU A 153 -5.59 8.90 -1.89
C LEU A 153 -7.10 8.98 -1.73
N MET A 154 -7.68 10.12 -1.32
CA MET A 154 -9.15 10.29 -1.27
C MET A 154 -9.81 10.28 -2.66
N GLU A 155 -9.05 10.59 -3.70
CA GLU A 155 -9.47 10.42 -5.09
C GLU A 155 -9.50 8.94 -5.49
N LEU A 156 -8.55 8.15 -5.00
CA LEU A 156 -8.43 6.71 -5.27
C LEU A 156 -9.38 5.86 -4.41
N LEU A 157 -9.59 6.26 -3.16
CA LEU A 157 -10.31 5.51 -2.13
C LEU A 157 -11.39 6.40 -1.50
N PRO A 158 -12.54 6.61 -2.17
CA PRO A 158 -13.58 7.51 -1.68
C PRO A 158 -14.12 7.14 -0.30
N TYR A 159 -14.06 5.86 0.09
CA TYR A 159 -14.46 5.38 1.41
C TYR A 159 -13.51 5.81 2.54
N CYS A 160 -12.29 6.26 2.23
CA CYS A 160 -11.36 6.85 3.19
C CYS A 160 -11.70 8.31 3.55
N ARG A 161 -12.65 8.96 2.87
CA ARG A 161 -13.02 10.38 3.11
C ARG A 161 -13.59 10.66 4.51
N ASN A 162 -14.06 9.63 5.20
CA ASN A 162 -14.69 9.74 6.53
C ASN A 162 -13.76 9.33 7.67
N VAL A 163 -12.45 9.21 7.41
CA VAL A 163 -11.48 8.87 8.44
C VAL A 163 -11.10 10.16 9.17
N ASP A 164 -11.86 10.52 10.21
CA ASP A 164 -11.54 11.59 11.18
C ASP A 164 -10.34 11.20 12.09
N THR A 165 -9.46 10.34 11.59
CA THR A 165 -8.40 9.72 12.39
C THR A 165 -7.08 10.38 12.05
N ASP A 166 -6.35 10.79 13.08
CA ASP A 166 -4.93 11.11 12.98
C ASP A 166 -4.20 9.93 12.31
N LEU A 167 -3.84 10.11 11.04
CA LEU A 167 -3.26 9.06 10.20
C LEU A 167 -1.94 8.55 10.78
N ASP A 168 -1.20 9.41 11.47
CA ASP A 168 0.05 9.04 12.14
C ASP A 168 -0.21 8.07 13.29
N SER A 169 -1.11 8.42 14.22
CA SER A 169 -1.51 7.52 15.30
C SER A 169 -2.07 6.20 14.79
N PHE A 170 -2.88 6.26 13.72
CA PHE A 170 -3.45 5.06 13.10
C PHE A 170 -2.37 4.19 12.44
N SER A 171 -1.41 4.80 11.73
CA SER A 171 -0.27 4.11 11.14
C SER A 171 0.57 3.40 12.20
N ILE A 172 0.88 4.07 13.31
CA ILE A 172 1.64 3.48 14.43
C ILE A 172 0.88 2.29 15.03
N LEU A 173 -0.45 2.39 15.17
CA LEU A 173 -1.27 1.28 15.66
C LEU A 173 -1.23 0.09 14.69
N ASN A 174 -1.40 0.34 13.39
CA ASN A 174 -1.35 -0.69 12.35
C ASN A 174 0.01 -1.40 12.30
N GLU A 175 1.11 -0.64 12.33
CA GLU A 175 2.47 -1.20 12.31
C GLU A 175 2.69 -2.11 13.52
N LYS A 176 2.39 -1.65 14.73
CA LYS A 176 2.52 -2.45 15.95
C LYS A 176 1.65 -3.71 15.93
N LEU A 177 0.41 -3.60 15.46
CA LEU A 177 -0.50 -4.74 15.37
C LEU A 177 0.00 -5.77 14.35
N ASN A 178 0.52 -5.30 13.20
CA ASN A 178 1.15 -6.15 12.20
C ASN A 178 2.38 -6.88 12.74
N GLU A 179 3.23 -6.20 13.51
CA GLU A 179 4.39 -6.78 14.18
C GLU A 179 3.96 -7.89 15.16
N ILE A 180 3.07 -7.58 16.10
CA ILE A 180 2.56 -8.54 17.10
C ILE A 180 1.97 -9.78 16.43
N HIS A 181 1.19 -9.59 15.37
CA HIS A 181 0.57 -10.70 14.65
C HIS A 181 1.61 -11.56 13.94
N SER A 182 2.55 -10.92 13.25
CA SER A 182 3.58 -11.58 12.47
C SER A 182 4.58 -12.33 13.36
N GLU A 183 4.97 -11.76 14.49
CA GLU A 183 5.84 -12.41 15.47
C GLU A 183 5.20 -13.68 16.03
N TYR A 184 3.92 -13.60 16.42
CA TYR A 184 3.22 -14.76 16.94
C TYR A 184 3.13 -15.89 15.92
N ILE A 185 2.82 -15.58 14.66
CA ILE A 185 2.83 -16.56 13.56
C ILE A 185 4.22 -17.19 13.41
N ARG A 186 5.30 -16.38 13.44
CA ARG A 186 6.68 -16.89 13.35
C ARG A 186 7.03 -17.83 14.51
N MET A 187 6.66 -17.47 15.74
CA MET A 187 6.89 -18.30 16.93
C MET A 187 6.23 -19.68 16.80
N LEU A 188 5.01 -19.73 16.25
CA LEU A 188 4.30 -20.99 16.02
C LEU A 188 5.02 -21.83 14.96
N SER A 189 5.43 -21.23 13.84
CA SER A 189 6.17 -21.95 12.79
C SER A 189 7.54 -22.47 13.24
N SER A 190 8.21 -21.79 14.17
CA SER A 190 9.49 -22.28 14.75
C SER A 190 9.30 -23.38 15.80
N SER A 191 8.11 -23.51 16.37
CA SER A 191 7.82 -24.53 17.40
C SER A 191 7.43 -25.89 16.81
N SER A 192 7.22 -25.95 15.49
CA SER A 192 6.82 -27.15 14.74
C SER A 192 7.98 -27.84 14.01
N GLN A 193 9.23 -27.40 14.25
CA GLN A 193 10.48 -28.09 13.84
C GLN A 193 11.10 -28.80 15.03
#